data_AF-A0A3P3QMV8-F1
#
_entry.id   AF-A0A3P3QMV8-F1
#
_cell.length_a   1.000
_cell.length_b   1.000
_cell.length_c   1.000
_cell.angle_alpha   90.00
_cell.angle_beta   90.00
_cell.angle_gamma   90.00
#
_symmetry.space_group_name_H-M   'P 1'
#
loop_
_entity.id
_entity.type
_entity.pdbx_description
1 polymer ?
#
loop_
_entity_poly.entity_id
_entity_poly.type
_entity_poly.pdbx_seq_one_letter_code
_entity_poly.pdbx_strand_id
1 'polypeptide(L)'
;MNRWQDTFKNHEFQTIWAQIVTKSESLTVDDVSVLSNVEEVARLKKVVSFISSLLDSIDPDLVPLSTWANFTNQCHPCHYEISSYISNRNIGHIVNANKNNLDNLLTYVRPYAVNSDAAAKAAAKASREYTKTMYETLDEFKRQTVDYSDEFKAKSAEISVLKDNIVTQFNDLKEIHKQIEQLRVSYFEGSDTNEPVASTVDNLVNSINNFHQNINSFHTELLGSGSDSIANKIKLANDTAKLSTEQITNLLAETEKQLKDLRHFYVRVVGKEDDSGKFVGGLQDELNARQAALDDFKQDQELRYTALNKQIESLLPGATSAGLATAYRAMRKSFRDPIKEYSKLFYISVATLSSVAFISTIDSLFTDGHFIQFVDISNIGNLLSNLAYKLPIMLPILWLALFASKRRNESQRLQQEYAHKEALAKSYQSFKKQIDNLQDGNKEQLLEKLLAAAIDAVAANASHSLDGKHDEKTPIHIGVDKTFEQLEKIKSLIQFK
;
A
#
# COMPACT_ATOMS: atom_id res chain seq x y z
N MET A 1 -11.92 -5.82 -3.15
CA MET A 1 -13.36 -6.12 -3.23
C MET A 1 -14.06 -5.05 -2.41
N ASN A 2 -15.11 -4.45 -2.95
CA ASN A 2 -15.87 -3.41 -2.27
C ASN A 2 -17.16 -4.01 -1.67
N ARG A 3 -17.83 -3.22 -0.83
CA ARG A 3 -19.05 -3.63 -0.12
C ARG A 3 -20.16 -4.17 -1.05
N TRP A 4 -20.30 -3.63 -2.26
CA TRP A 4 -21.37 -3.97 -3.21
C TRP A 4 -21.15 -5.34 -3.84
N GLN A 5 -19.91 -5.66 -4.26
CA GLN A 5 -19.53 -6.99 -4.75
C GLN A 5 -19.71 -8.08 -3.68
N ASP A 6 -19.35 -7.77 -2.43
CA ASP A 6 -19.49 -8.70 -1.31
C ASP A 6 -20.96 -8.97 -0.98
N THR A 7 -21.80 -7.93 -1.06
CA THR A 7 -23.25 -8.06 -0.84
C THR A 7 -23.92 -8.89 -1.94
N PHE A 8 -23.55 -8.69 -3.21
CA PHE A 8 -24.11 -9.44 -4.34
C PHE A 8 -23.76 -10.94 -4.32
N LYS A 9 -22.51 -11.28 -4.01
CA LYS A 9 -22.06 -12.68 -3.97
C LYS A 9 -22.69 -13.48 -2.83
N ASN A 10 -22.94 -12.82 -1.70
CA ASN A 10 -23.47 -13.45 -0.49
C ASN A 10 -24.99 -13.29 -0.34
N HIS A 11 -25.68 -12.71 -1.33
CA HIS A 11 -27.12 -12.47 -1.25
C HIS A 11 -27.92 -13.77 -1.40
N GLU A 12 -29.03 -13.90 -0.66
CA GLU A 12 -29.91 -15.08 -0.65
C GLU A 12 -30.39 -15.51 -2.04
N PHE A 13 -30.67 -14.55 -2.94
CA PHE A 13 -31.13 -14.81 -4.30
C PHE A 13 -30.19 -15.74 -5.09
N GLN A 14 -28.87 -15.71 -4.83
CA GLN A 14 -27.89 -16.54 -5.54
C GLN A 14 -28.19 -18.03 -5.36
N THR A 15 -28.54 -18.42 -4.12
CA THR A 15 -28.82 -19.82 -3.78
C THR A 15 -30.11 -20.30 -4.44
N ILE A 16 -31.18 -19.52 -4.34
CA ILE A 16 -32.47 -19.90 -4.92
C ILE A 16 -32.48 -19.80 -6.45
N TRP A 17 -31.72 -18.86 -7.04
CA TRP A 17 -31.56 -18.77 -8.49
C TRP A 17 -30.84 -19.99 -9.05
N ALA A 18 -29.78 -20.46 -8.38
CA ALA A 18 -29.10 -21.70 -8.76
C ALA A 18 -30.07 -22.91 -8.77
N GLN A 19 -30.97 -23.00 -7.77
CA GLN A 19 -32.00 -24.04 -7.72
C GLN A 19 -33.01 -23.93 -8.88
N ILE A 20 -33.43 -22.71 -9.24
CA ILE A 20 -34.30 -22.46 -10.39
C ILE A 20 -33.63 -22.90 -11.69
N VAL A 21 -32.35 -22.56 -11.89
CA VAL A 21 -31.56 -22.97 -13.06
C VAL A 21 -31.53 -24.49 -13.16
N THR A 22 -31.08 -25.18 -12.11
CA THR A 22 -30.99 -26.65 -12.09
C THR A 22 -32.35 -27.31 -12.36
N LYS A 23 -33.43 -26.83 -11.72
CA LYS A 23 -34.78 -27.37 -11.95
C LYS A 23 -35.26 -27.10 -13.37
N SER A 24 -35.00 -25.92 -13.93
CA SER A 24 -35.40 -25.55 -15.28
C SER A 24 -34.77 -26.46 -16.34
N GLU A 25 -33.51 -26.87 -16.16
CA GLU A 25 -32.81 -27.78 -17.07
C GLU A 25 -33.51 -29.15 -17.11
N SER A 26 -33.96 -29.63 -15.96
CA SER A 26 -34.64 -30.93 -15.77
C SER A 26 -36.10 -31.01 -16.24
N LEU A 27 -36.70 -29.89 -16.68
CA LEU A 27 -38.12 -29.87 -17.07
C LEU A 27 -38.39 -30.63 -18.38
N THR A 28 -39.40 -31.48 -18.35
CA THR A 28 -39.96 -32.22 -19.50
C THR A 28 -41.47 -31.95 -19.62
N VAL A 29 -42.02 -32.19 -20.82
CA VAL A 29 -43.45 -32.07 -21.12
C VAL A 29 -44.00 -33.47 -21.34
N ASP A 30 -45.15 -33.78 -20.73
CA ASP A 30 -45.74 -35.13 -20.77
C ASP A 30 -46.45 -35.43 -22.10
N ASP A 31 -47.08 -34.41 -22.70
CA ASP A 31 -47.72 -34.50 -24.02
C ASP A 31 -47.09 -33.49 -24.99
N VAL A 32 -46.21 -34.02 -25.84
CA VAL A 32 -45.50 -33.25 -26.89
C VAL A 32 -46.41 -32.86 -28.06
N SER A 33 -47.65 -33.37 -28.12
CA SER A 33 -48.62 -33.01 -29.17
C SER A 33 -49.35 -31.69 -28.87
N VAL A 34 -49.35 -31.24 -27.61
CA VAL A 34 -49.93 -29.96 -27.18
C VAL A 34 -48.88 -28.85 -27.30
N LEU A 35 -48.85 -28.19 -28.46
CA LEU A 35 -47.86 -27.17 -28.80
C LEU A 35 -47.75 -26.05 -27.75
N SER A 36 -48.86 -25.59 -27.19
CA SER A 36 -48.87 -24.53 -26.17
C SER A 36 -48.12 -24.91 -24.89
N ASN A 37 -48.18 -26.18 -24.48
CA ASN A 37 -47.47 -26.65 -23.27
C ASN A 37 -45.95 -26.71 -23.52
N VAL A 38 -45.57 -27.11 -24.73
CA VAL A 38 -44.17 -27.13 -25.18
C VAL A 38 -43.60 -25.71 -25.26
N GLU A 39 -44.38 -24.76 -25.77
CA GLU A 39 -43.98 -23.35 -25.87
C GLU A 39 -43.74 -22.70 -24.50
N GLU A 40 -44.62 -22.96 -23.51
CA GLU A 40 -44.48 -22.41 -22.16
C GLU A 40 -43.22 -22.91 -21.43
N VAL A 41 -42.93 -24.21 -21.53
CA VAL A 41 -41.71 -24.78 -20.94
C VAL A 41 -40.46 -24.30 -21.69
N ALA A 42 -40.51 -24.20 -23.02
CA ALA A 42 -39.39 -23.68 -23.82
C ALA A 42 -39.09 -22.21 -23.51
N ARG A 43 -40.14 -21.39 -23.34
CA ARG A 43 -40.03 -19.98 -22.91
C ARG A 43 -39.34 -19.88 -21.56
N LEU A 44 -39.78 -20.67 -20.59
CA LEU A 44 -39.19 -20.66 -19.25
C LEU A 44 -37.69 -20.96 -19.29
N LYS A 45 -37.27 -22.02 -20.00
CA LYS A 45 -35.85 -22.37 -20.16
C LYS A 45 -35.07 -21.24 -20.83
N LYS A 46 -35.62 -20.65 -21.90
CA LYS A 46 -35.01 -19.53 -22.62
C LYS A 46 -34.79 -18.32 -21.71
N VAL A 47 -35.80 -17.95 -20.94
CA VAL A 47 -35.75 -16.77 -20.06
C VAL A 47 -34.79 -17.00 -18.88
N VAL A 48 -34.82 -18.17 -18.25
CA VAL A 48 -33.89 -18.52 -17.16
C VAL A 48 -32.44 -18.53 -17.66
N SER A 49 -32.16 -19.11 -18.83
CA SER A 49 -30.84 -19.08 -19.44
C SER A 49 -30.37 -17.66 -19.74
N PHE A 50 -31.25 -16.83 -20.30
CA PHE A 50 -30.96 -15.43 -20.60
C PHE A 50 -30.67 -14.59 -19.35
N ILE A 51 -31.50 -14.70 -18.31
CA ILE A 51 -31.27 -13.99 -17.04
C ILE A 51 -29.96 -14.43 -16.40
N SER A 52 -29.62 -15.73 -16.47
CA SER A 52 -28.34 -16.24 -15.91
C SER A 52 -27.15 -15.61 -16.61
N SER A 53 -27.16 -15.57 -17.95
CA SER A 53 -26.09 -14.89 -18.71
C SER A 53 -26.03 -13.39 -18.44
N LEU A 54 -27.17 -12.74 -18.14
CA LEU A 54 -27.18 -11.33 -17.75
C LEU A 54 -26.55 -11.11 -16.36
N LEU A 55 -26.89 -11.96 -15.37
CA LEU A 55 -26.33 -11.89 -14.02
C LEU A 55 -24.81 -12.12 -14.02
N ASP A 56 -24.28 -12.94 -14.92
CA ASP A 56 -22.83 -13.13 -15.09
C ASP A 56 -22.12 -11.90 -15.67
N SER A 57 -22.85 -11.04 -16.37
CA SER A 57 -22.32 -9.88 -17.10
C SER A 57 -22.52 -8.53 -16.40
N ILE A 58 -23.35 -8.48 -15.36
CA ILE A 58 -23.72 -7.25 -14.66
C ILE A 58 -22.60 -6.79 -13.73
N ASP A 59 -22.39 -5.47 -13.64
CA ASP A 59 -21.54 -4.88 -12.61
C ASP A 59 -22.37 -4.65 -11.33
N PRO A 60 -22.15 -5.40 -10.23
CA PRO A 60 -22.93 -5.27 -9.02
C PRO A 60 -22.84 -3.89 -8.36
N ASP A 61 -21.81 -3.11 -8.67
CA ASP A 61 -21.58 -1.77 -8.11
C ASP A 61 -22.57 -0.74 -8.66
N LEU A 62 -23.16 -1.02 -9.83
CA LEU A 62 -24.09 -0.14 -10.52
C LEU A 62 -25.56 -0.52 -10.27
N VAL A 63 -25.82 -1.56 -9.48
CA VAL A 63 -27.16 -2.04 -9.17
C VAL A 63 -27.57 -1.60 -7.76
N PRO A 64 -28.71 -0.91 -7.61
CA PRO A 64 -29.25 -0.58 -6.30
C PRO A 64 -29.46 -1.83 -5.44
N LEU A 65 -29.09 -1.78 -4.16
CA LEU A 65 -29.20 -2.92 -3.25
C LEU A 65 -30.65 -3.43 -3.10
N SER A 66 -31.64 -2.53 -3.23
CA SER A 66 -33.06 -2.88 -3.21
C SER A 66 -33.48 -3.79 -4.37
N THR A 67 -32.77 -3.74 -5.51
CA THR A 67 -33.03 -4.60 -6.66
C THR A 67 -32.83 -6.07 -6.32
N TRP A 68 -31.83 -6.41 -5.49
CA TRP A 68 -31.57 -7.80 -5.08
C TRP A 68 -32.63 -8.34 -4.12
N ALA A 69 -33.18 -7.49 -3.24
CA ALA A 69 -34.32 -7.84 -2.40
C ALA A 69 -35.58 -8.11 -3.25
N ASN A 70 -35.86 -7.24 -4.23
CA ASN A 70 -36.97 -7.43 -5.16
C ASN A 70 -36.79 -8.68 -6.04
N PHE A 71 -35.56 -8.96 -6.47
CA PHE A 71 -35.22 -10.16 -7.22
C PHE A 71 -35.47 -11.43 -6.38
N THR A 72 -35.05 -11.44 -5.12
CA THR A 72 -35.30 -12.55 -4.17
C THR A 72 -36.80 -12.81 -4.00
N ASN A 73 -37.61 -11.76 -3.85
CA ASN A 73 -39.06 -11.86 -3.68
C ASN A 73 -39.78 -12.50 -4.88
N GLN A 74 -39.20 -12.42 -6.08
CA GLN A 74 -39.74 -13.07 -7.28
C GLN A 74 -39.14 -14.46 -7.52
N CYS A 75 -37.92 -14.74 -7.03
CA CYS A 75 -37.33 -16.07 -7.12
C CYS A 75 -38.09 -17.11 -6.28
N HIS A 76 -38.52 -16.77 -5.06
CA HIS A 76 -39.23 -17.71 -4.17
C HIS A 76 -40.52 -18.26 -4.80
N PRO A 77 -41.47 -17.42 -5.27
CA PRO A 77 -42.66 -17.91 -5.96
C PRO A 77 -42.36 -18.61 -7.29
N CYS A 78 -41.35 -18.14 -8.05
CA CYS A 78 -40.92 -18.81 -9.29
C CYS A 78 -40.46 -20.25 -9.02
N HIS A 79 -39.61 -20.44 -8.02
CA HIS A 79 -39.12 -21.74 -7.60
C HIS A 79 -40.26 -22.66 -7.12
N TYR A 80 -41.23 -22.10 -6.38
CA TYR A 80 -42.41 -22.83 -5.92
C TYR A 80 -43.28 -23.31 -7.10
N GLU A 81 -43.55 -22.45 -8.08
CA GLU A 81 -44.34 -22.80 -9.26
C GLU A 81 -43.64 -23.88 -10.10
N ILE A 82 -42.33 -23.76 -10.35
CA ILE A 82 -41.54 -24.78 -11.06
C ILE A 82 -41.58 -26.12 -10.29
N SER A 83 -41.45 -26.09 -8.96
CA SER A 83 -41.50 -27.29 -8.14
C SER A 83 -42.89 -27.94 -8.13
N SER A 84 -43.95 -27.13 -8.14
CA SER A 84 -45.33 -27.61 -8.19
C SER A 84 -45.62 -28.30 -9.52
N TYR A 85 -45.17 -27.73 -10.65
CA TYR A 85 -45.23 -28.38 -11.95
C TYR A 85 -44.49 -29.73 -11.96
N ILE A 86 -43.29 -29.81 -11.38
CA ILE A 86 -42.54 -31.08 -11.28
C ILE A 86 -43.35 -32.13 -10.50
N SER A 87 -44.10 -31.72 -9.48
CA SER A 87 -44.86 -32.63 -8.62
C SER A 87 -46.19 -33.09 -9.23
N ASN A 88 -46.95 -32.21 -9.88
CA ASN A 88 -48.32 -32.48 -10.29
C ASN A 88 -48.57 -32.36 -11.80
N ARG A 89 -47.55 -31.96 -12.57
CA ARG A 89 -47.57 -31.82 -14.03
C ARG A 89 -48.62 -30.85 -14.59
N ASN A 90 -49.19 -29.98 -13.75
CA ASN A 90 -50.15 -28.96 -14.19
C ASN A 90 -49.43 -27.77 -14.84
N ILE A 91 -49.60 -27.60 -16.15
CA ILE A 91 -48.96 -26.55 -16.95
C ILE A 91 -49.29 -25.12 -16.46
N GLY A 92 -50.40 -24.92 -15.75
CA GLY A 92 -50.76 -23.63 -15.16
C GLY A 92 -49.67 -23.08 -14.24
N HIS A 93 -48.89 -23.95 -13.60
CA HIS A 93 -47.74 -23.54 -12.79
C HIS A 93 -46.60 -22.94 -13.63
N ILE A 94 -46.31 -23.48 -14.83
CA ILE A 94 -45.29 -22.93 -15.73
C ILE A 94 -45.77 -21.59 -16.32
N VAL A 95 -47.05 -21.49 -16.67
CA VAL A 95 -47.66 -20.24 -17.11
C VAL A 95 -47.54 -19.15 -16.04
N ASN A 96 -47.82 -19.49 -14.77
CA ASN A 96 -47.65 -18.58 -13.64
C ASN A 96 -46.17 -18.22 -13.41
N ALA A 97 -45.25 -19.18 -13.48
CA ALA A 97 -43.82 -18.94 -13.37
C ALA A 97 -43.32 -17.95 -14.44
N ASN A 98 -43.75 -18.13 -15.70
CA ASN A 98 -43.44 -17.23 -16.79
C ASN A 98 -44.03 -15.83 -16.57
N LYS A 99 -45.36 -15.74 -16.43
CA LYS A 99 -46.10 -14.46 -16.45
C LYS A 99 -45.91 -13.63 -15.18
N ASN A 100 -45.97 -14.27 -14.01
CA ASN A 100 -46.03 -13.55 -12.73
C ASN A 100 -44.65 -13.35 -12.10
N ASN A 101 -43.63 -14.13 -12.51
CA ASN A 101 -42.31 -14.09 -11.86
C ASN A 101 -41.17 -13.80 -12.83
N LEU A 102 -40.98 -14.61 -13.88
CA LEU A 102 -39.84 -14.45 -14.80
C LEU A 102 -39.88 -13.13 -15.57
N ASP A 103 -41.07 -12.65 -15.93
CA ASP A 103 -41.23 -11.34 -16.59
C ASP A 103 -40.87 -10.16 -15.68
N ASN A 104 -41.12 -10.30 -14.37
CA ASN A 104 -40.69 -9.32 -13.37
C ASN A 104 -39.17 -9.37 -13.15
N LEU A 105 -38.59 -10.58 -13.07
CA LEU A 105 -37.15 -10.78 -12.95
C LEU A 105 -36.38 -10.18 -14.15
N LEU A 106 -36.93 -10.31 -15.36
CA LEU A 106 -36.39 -9.65 -16.56
C LEU A 106 -36.36 -8.12 -16.41
N THR A 107 -37.45 -7.53 -15.91
CA THR A 107 -37.58 -6.08 -15.74
C THR A 107 -36.56 -5.51 -14.75
N TYR A 108 -36.15 -6.29 -13.74
CA TYR A 108 -35.18 -5.82 -12.73
C TYR A 108 -33.73 -5.81 -13.20
N VAL A 109 -33.34 -6.73 -14.09
CA VAL A 109 -31.94 -6.88 -14.51
C VAL A 109 -31.67 -6.19 -15.85
N ARG A 110 -32.68 -6.09 -16.72
CA ARG A 110 -32.56 -5.52 -18.07
C ARG A 110 -32.09 -4.05 -18.14
N PRO A 111 -32.47 -3.13 -17.23
CA PRO A 111 -32.00 -1.74 -17.25
C PRO A 111 -30.49 -1.60 -17.03
N TYR A 112 -29.87 -2.60 -16.40
CA TYR A 112 -28.45 -2.61 -16.05
C TYR A 112 -27.62 -3.48 -17.02
N ALA A 113 -28.28 -4.14 -17.97
CA ALA A 113 -27.67 -4.88 -19.06
C ALA A 113 -27.32 -3.91 -20.20
N VAL A 114 -26.22 -3.18 -20.07
CA VAL A 114 -25.72 -2.31 -21.14
C VAL A 114 -24.99 -3.17 -22.18
N ASN A 115 -25.25 -2.95 -23.47
CA ASN A 115 -24.49 -3.57 -24.56
C ASN A 115 -22.98 -3.38 -24.36
N SER A 116 -22.20 -4.44 -24.60
CA SER A 116 -20.82 -4.60 -24.10
C SER A 116 -19.86 -3.43 -24.38
N ASP A 117 -19.99 -2.71 -25.50
CA ASP A 117 -19.09 -1.59 -25.84
C ASP A 117 -19.41 -0.29 -25.09
N ALA A 118 -20.69 0.06 -24.94
CA ALA A 118 -21.12 1.23 -24.17
C ALA A 118 -20.97 0.98 -22.66
N ALA A 119 -21.21 -0.27 -22.23
CA ALA A 119 -21.00 -0.73 -20.86
C ALA A 119 -19.53 -0.64 -20.48
N ALA A 120 -18.62 -1.12 -21.34
CA ALA A 120 -17.19 -1.05 -21.10
C ALA A 120 -16.69 0.40 -21.02
N LYS A 121 -17.19 1.30 -21.88
CA LYS A 121 -16.85 2.73 -21.83
C LYS A 121 -17.38 3.40 -20.55
N ALA A 122 -18.60 3.09 -20.14
CA ALA A 122 -19.20 3.61 -18.92
C ALA A 122 -18.51 3.07 -17.65
N ALA A 123 -18.22 1.77 -17.60
CA ALA A 123 -17.48 1.12 -16.51
C ALA A 123 -16.03 1.62 -16.44
N ALA A 124 -15.38 1.81 -17.58
CA ALA A 124 -14.05 2.41 -17.64
C ALA A 124 -14.07 3.87 -17.16
N LYS A 125 -15.09 4.64 -17.51
CA LYS A 125 -15.27 6.02 -17.03
C LYS A 125 -15.54 6.04 -15.52
N ALA A 126 -16.45 5.21 -15.02
CA ALA A 126 -16.76 5.09 -13.60
C ALA A 126 -15.53 4.65 -12.78
N SER A 127 -14.80 3.65 -13.27
CA SER A 127 -13.54 3.19 -12.67
C SER A 127 -12.47 4.29 -12.66
N ARG A 128 -12.36 5.08 -13.73
CA ARG A 128 -11.43 6.21 -13.82
C ARG A 128 -11.79 7.31 -12.82
N GLU A 129 -13.06 7.69 -12.69
CA GLU A 129 -13.49 8.70 -11.72
C GLU A 129 -13.26 8.23 -10.28
N TYR A 130 -13.63 6.99 -9.96
CA TYR A 130 -13.33 6.40 -8.65
C TYR A 130 -11.82 6.41 -8.34
N THR A 131 -11.00 6.03 -9.31
CA THR A 131 -9.54 6.00 -9.18
C THR A 131 -8.97 7.41 -9.02
N LYS A 132 -9.48 8.39 -9.76
CA LYS A 132 -9.07 9.79 -9.68
C LYS A 132 -9.32 10.38 -8.30
N THR A 133 -10.53 10.23 -7.76
CA THR A 133 -10.86 10.72 -6.41
C THR A 133 -10.00 10.05 -5.34
N MET A 134 -9.71 8.75 -5.48
CA MET A 134 -8.82 8.05 -4.56
C MET A 134 -7.39 8.61 -4.61
N TYR A 135 -6.86 8.93 -5.81
CA TYR A 135 -5.55 9.56 -5.95
C TYR A 135 -5.49 10.98 -5.39
N GLU A 136 -6.52 11.80 -5.64
CA GLU A 136 -6.60 13.16 -5.09
C GLU A 136 -6.64 13.14 -3.55
N THR A 137 -7.40 12.20 -2.98
CA THR A 137 -7.48 12.02 -1.52
C THR A 137 -6.15 11.52 -0.93
N LEU A 138 -5.45 10.62 -1.63
CA LEU A 138 -4.13 10.14 -1.21
C LEU A 138 -3.04 11.22 -1.31
N ASP A 139 -3.10 12.10 -2.31
CA ASP A 139 -2.16 13.22 -2.43
C ASP A 139 -2.38 14.24 -1.31
N GLU A 140 -3.65 14.56 -0.99
CA GLU A 140 -4.00 15.43 0.13
C GLU A 140 -3.53 14.85 1.47
N PHE A 141 -3.79 13.56 1.72
CA PHE A 141 -3.32 12.88 2.93
C PHE A 141 -1.79 12.89 3.03
N LYS A 142 -1.09 12.71 1.91
CA LYS A 142 0.38 12.79 1.87
C LYS A 142 0.87 14.18 2.24
N ARG A 143 0.24 15.25 1.73
CA ARG A 143 0.59 16.63 2.08
C ARG A 143 0.41 16.90 3.57
N GLN A 144 -0.74 16.53 4.12
CA GLN A 144 -1.01 16.68 5.55
C GLN A 144 0.01 15.92 6.41
N THR A 145 0.43 14.73 5.99
CA THR A 145 1.46 13.95 6.70
C THR A 145 2.83 14.64 6.68
N VAL A 146 3.20 15.28 5.55
CA VAL A 146 4.44 16.06 5.45
C VAL A 146 4.38 17.30 6.33
N ASP A 147 3.28 18.05 6.29
CA ASP A 147 3.09 19.24 7.11
C ASP A 147 3.17 18.92 8.61
N TYR A 148 2.51 17.84 9.06
CA TYR A 148 2.62 17.39 10.45
C TYR A 148 4.03 16.92 10.83
N SER A 149 4.76 16.27 9.92
CA SER A 149 6.15 15.88 10.14
C SER A 149 7.05 17.10 10.33
N ASP A 150 6.86 18.14 9.51
CA ASP A 150 7.68 19.35 9.58
C ASP A 150 7.34 20.18 10.83
N GLU A 151 6.06 20.27 11.21
CA GLU A 151 5.65 20.89 12.49
C GLU A 151 6.24 20.13 13.68
N PHE A 152 6.24 18.80 13.65
CA PHE A 152 6.84 17.97 14.70
C PHE A 152 8.34 18.21 14.82
N LYS A 153 9.07 18.29 13.71
CA LYS A 153 10.52 18.62 13.71
C LYS A 153 10.78 20.01 14.28
N ALA A 154 9.98 21.01 13.92
CA ALA A 154 10.11 22.36 14.44
C ALA A 154 9.91 22.39 15.96
N LYS A 155 8.82 21.77 16.47
CA LYS A 155 8.57 21.66 17.92
C LYS A 155 9.66 20.85 18.64
N SER A 156 10.18 19.79 18.03
CA SER A 156 11.28 19.01 18.60
C SER A 156 12.55 19.84 18.73
N ALA A 157 12.85 20.72 17.77
CA ALA A 157 13.99 21.63 17.84
C ALA A 157 13.80 22.65 18.96
N GLU A 158 12.61 23.23 19.11
CA GLU A 158 12.27 24.13 20.22
C GLU A 158 12.46 23.45 21.59
N ILE A 159 12.00 22.20 21.73
CA ILE A 159 12.19 21.40 22.97
C ILE A 159 13.68 21.19 23.26
N SER A 160 14.51 20.94 22.23
CA SER A 160 15.95 20.78 22.41
C SER A 160 16.61 22.05 22.94
N VAL A 161 16.27 23.20 22.37
CA VAL A 161 16.79 24.50 22.83
C VAL A 161 16.36 24.77 24.28
N LEU A 162 15.10 24.47 24.61
CA LEU A 162 14.56 24.67 25.94
C LEU A 162 15.23 23.75 26.97
N LYS A 163 15.52 22.50 26.60
CA LYS A 163 16.32 21.56 27.40
C LYS A 163 17.72 22.14 27.67
N ASP A 164 18.42 22.64 26.66
CA ASP A 164 19.78 23.17 26.82
C ASP A 164 19.80 24.39 27.74
N ASN A 165 18.76 25.24 27.67
CA ASN A 165 18.59 26.37 28.59
C ASN A 165 18.39 25.90 30.04
N ILE A 166 17.51 24.91 30.27
CA ILE A 166 17.29 24.31 31.61
C ILE A 166 18.60 23.72 32.17
N VAL A 167 19.38 23.02 31.35
CA VAL A 167 20.67 22.45 31.77
C VAL A 167 21.64 23.55 32.16
N THR A 168 21.69 24.65 31.40
CA THR A 168 22.55 25.80 31.71
C THR A 168 22.15 26.44 33.04
N GLN A 169 20.86 26.73 33.22
CA GLN A 169 20.35 27.32 34.47
C GLN A 169 20.59 26.40 35.67
N PHE A 170 20.46 25.08 35.50
CA PHE A 170 20.73 24.12 36.57
C PHE A 170 22.21 24.14 36.99
N ASN A 171 23.13 24.26 36.03
CA ASN A 171 24.56 24.37 36.31
C ASN A 171 24.89 25.67 37.06
N ASP A 172 24.28 26.79 36.66
CA ASP A 172 24.45 28.07 37.37
C ASP A 172 23.94 27.98 38.81
N LEU A 173 22.79 27.35 39.02
CA LEU A 173 22.19 27.16 40.34
C LEU A 173 23.05 26.26 41.23
N LYS A 174 23.70 25.25 40.65
CA LYS A 174 24.68 24.39 41.34
C LYS A 174 25.90 25.17 41.80
N GLU A 175 26.42 26.09 40.98
CA GLU A 175 27.57 26.91 41.38
C GLU A 175 27.18 27.94 42.45
N ILE A 176 26.00 28.55 42.36
CA ILE A 176 25.46 29.42 43.41
C ILE A 176 25.35 28.66 44.73
N HIS A 177 24.81 27.42 44.70
CA HIS A 177 24.70 26.60 45.91
C HIS A 177 26.08 26.34 46.54
N LYS A 178 27.09 26.02 45.73
CA LYS A 178 28.47 25.84 46.21
C LYS A 178 29.04 27.10 46.85
N GLN A 179 28.77 28.28 46.28
CA GLN A 179 29.19 29.56 46.87
C GLN A 179 28.49 29.84 48.21
N ILE A 180 27.19 29.52 48.32
CA ILE A 180 26.43 29.65 49.56
C ILE A 180 27.00 28.72 50.64
N GLU A 181 27.33 27.47 50.31
CA GLU A 181 27.96 26.55 51.26
C GLU A 181 29.34 27.03 51.70
N GLN A 182 30.16 27.57 50.79
CA GLN A 182 31.44 28.18 51.14
C GLN A 182 31.27 29.38 52.08
N LEU A 183 30.27 30.23 51.83
CA LEU A 183 29.93 31.34 52.73
C LEU A 183 29.46 30.84 54.09
N ARG A 184 28.61 29.82 54.14
CA ARG A 184 28.15 29.21 55.40
C ARG A 184 29.32 28.73 56.24
N VAL A 185 30.24 27.98 55.63
CA VAL A 185 31.45 27.49 56.30
C VAL A 185 32.30 28.66 56.79
N SER A 186 32.55 29.67 55.95
CA SER A 186 33.35 30.84 56.34
C SER A 186 32.76 31.66 57.49
N TYR A 187 31.43 31.79 57.57
CA TYR A 187 30.78 32.64 58.57
C TYR A 187 30.48 31.91 59.87
N PHE A 188 30.07 30.64 59.81
CA PHE A 188 29.49 29.92 60.96
C PHE A 188 30.31 28.73 61.46
N GLU A 189 31.02 28.01 60.60
CA GLU A 189 31.68 26.74 60.97
C GLU A 189 33.21 26.87 61.12
N GLY A 190 33.82 27.77 60.34
CA GLY A 190 35.27 27.93 60.27
C GLY A 190 35.96 26.79 59.50
N SER A 191 37.27 26.82 59.45
CA SER A 191 38.11 25.74 58.92
C SER A 191 39.32 25.52 59.83
N ASP A 192 40.06 24.43 59.64
CA ASP A 192 41.26 24.12 60.44
C ASP A 192 42.31 25.26 60.45
N THR A 193 42.25 26.20 59.51
CA THR A 193 43.19 27.32 59.38
C THR A 193 42.61 28.70 59.71
N ASN A 194 41.29 28.88 59.76
CA ASN A 194 40.63 30.17 60.00
C ASN A 194 39.42 30.02 60.93
N GLU A 195 39.39 30.81 62.01
CA GLU A 195 38.23 30.89 62.91
C GLU A 195 36.99 31.46 62.16
N PRO A 196 35.78 31.00 62.49
CA PRO A 196 34.55 31.55 61.91
C PRO A 196 34.42 33.05 62.22
N VAL A 197 33.88 33.80 61.27
CA VAL A 197 33.63 35.25 61.47
C VAL A 197 32.74 35.48 62.69
N ALA A 198 31.74 34.61 62.94
CA ALA A 198 30.93 34.65 64.15
C ALA A 198 31.77 34.65 65.44
N SER A 199 32.78 33.78 65.54
CA SER A 199 33.68 33.72 66.70
C SER A 199 34.55 34.96 66.84
N THR A 200 35.01 35.55 65.73
CA THR A 200 35.74 36.83 65.78
C THR A 200 34.87 37.99 66.23
N VAL A 201 33.59 38.01 65.85
CA VAL A 201 32.61 39.00 66.32
C VAL A 201 32.33 38.80 67.82
N ASP A 202 32.17 37.56 68.29
CA ASP A 202 31.99 37.28 69.71
C ASP A 202 33.22 37.69 70.54
N ASN A 203 34.42 37.42 70.03
CA ASN A 203 35.67 37.88 70.65
C ASN A 203 35.80 39.40 70.66
N LEU A 204 35.36 40.09 69.61
CA LEU A 204 35.30 41.54 69.55
C LEU A 204 34.29 42.10 70.56
N VAL A 205 33.10 41.50 70.66
CA VAL A 205 32.06 41.89 71.65
C VAL A 205 32.58 41.69 73.07
N ASN A 206 33.26 40.57 73.35
CA ASN A 206 33.88 40.33 74.65
C ASN A 206 35.00 41.35 74.95
N SER A 207 35.79 41.72 73.94
CA SER A 207 36.81 42.77 74.06
C SER A 207 36.18 44.14 74.31
N ILE A 208 35.09 44.48 73.61
CA ILE A 208 34.31 45.71 73.82
C ILE A 208 33.72 45.74 75.23
N ASN A 209 33.20 44.61 75.73
CA ASN A 209 32.69 44.49 77.09
C ASN A 209 33.80 44.69 78.15
N ASN A 210 34.99 44.13 77.91
CA ASN A 210 36.15 44.37 78.79
C ASN A 210 36.62 45.83 78.74
N PHE A 211 36.66 46.45 77.56
CA PHE A 211 36.92 47.89 77.41
C PHE A 211 35.85 48.71 78.11
N HIS A 212 34.59 48.32 78.02
CA HIS A 212 33.47 48.97 78.70
C HIS A 212 33.58 48.87 80.23
N GLN A 213 33.99 47.72 80.77
CA GLN A 213 34.28 47.56 82.20
C GLN A 213 35.42 48.48 82.67
N ASN A 214 36.49 48.58 81.89
CA ASN A 214 37.61 49.49 82.16
C ASN A 214 37.20 50.97 82.04
N ILE A 215 36.32 51.32 81.09
CA ILE A 215 35.79 52.68 80.94
C ILE A 215 34.84 53.02 82.11
N ASN A 216 34.04 52.07 82.59
CA ASN A 216 33.18 52.26 83.76
C ASN A 216 33.97 52.48 85.05
N SER A 217 35.14 51.83 85.23
CA SER A 217 36.01 52.12 86.37
C SER A 217 36.56 53.54 86.33
N PHE A 218 36.97 54.04 85.16
CA PHE A 218 37.40 55.44 84.97
C PHE A 218 36.26 56.45 85.08
N HIS A 219 35.04 56.10 84.65
CA HIS A 219 33.86 56.97 84.73
C HIS A 219 33.42 57.23 86.18
N THR A 220 33.51 56.22 87.04
CA THR A 220 33.19 56.33 88.47
C THR A 220 34.16 57.28 89.18
N GLU A 221 35.38 57.41 88.66
CA GLU A 221 36.44 58.28 89.18
C GLU A 221 36.32 59.75 88.73
N LEU A 222 35.65 60.05 87.60
CA LEU A 222 35.74 61.37 86.96
C LEU A 222 34.53 62.32 87.13
N LEU A 223 33.29 61.86 87.35
CA LEU A 223 32.11 62.73 87.12
C LEU A 223 31.02 62.70 88.21
N GLY A 224 31.35 63.25 89.38
CA GLY A 224 30.36 63.80 90.29
C GLY A 224 29.79 65.15 89.78
N SER A 225 28.46 65.24 89.69
CA SER A 225 27.59 66.44 89.66
C SER A 225 27.96 67.62 88.73
N GLY A 226 27.67 67.51 87.42
CA GLY A 226 27.69 68.63 86.46
C GLY A 226 26.81 68.37 85.22
N SER A 227 26.44 69.41 84.48
CA SER A 227 25.40 69.45 83.41
C SER A 227 25.59 68.55 82.18
N ASP A 228 26.65 67.73 82.13
CA ASP A 228 26.89 66.66 81.15
C ASP A 228 26.70 65.24 81.75
N SER A 229 26.07 65.15 82.93
CA SER A 229 25.93 63.90 83.68
C SER A 229 25.07 62.83 83.00
N ILE A 230 25.45 61.57 83.23
CA ILE A 230 24.79 60.33 82.77
C ILE A 230 23.27 60.31 83.01
N ALA A 231 22.75 61.04 84.00
CA ALA A 231 21.33 61.08 84.31
C ALA A 231 20.43 61.50 83.13
N ASN A 232 20.88 62.41 82.26
CA ASN A 232 20.13 62.81 81.05
C ASN A 232 20.33 61.88 79.85
N LYS A 233 21.47 61.17 79.77
CA LYS A 233 21.74 60.19 78.70
C LYS A 233 21.00 58.85 78.92
N ILE A 234 20.73 58.46 80.17
CA ILE A 234 19.94 57.27 80.54
C ILE A 234 18.48 57.37 80.05
N LYS A 235 17.89 58.57 80.05
CA LYS A 235 16.50 58.76 79.60
C LYS A 235 16.35 58.54 78.08
N LEU A 236 17.32 59.03 77.29
CA LEU A 236 17.40 58.82 75.84
C LEU A 236 17.72 57.36 75.45
N ALA A 237 18.56 56.67 76.23
CA ALA A 237 18.87 55.26 76.02
C ALA A 237 17.67 54.33 76.28
N ASN A 238 16.80 54.65 77.25
CA ASN A 238 15.62 53.85 77.58
C ASN A 238 14.54 53.91 76.49
N ASP A 239 14.33 55.08 75.89
CA ASP A 239 13.36 55.25 74.79
C ASP A 239 13.83 54.57 73.49
N THR A 240 15.15 54.53 73.25
CA THR A 240 15.75 53.84 72.09
C THR A 240 15.70 52.31 72.26
N ALA A 241 15.88 51.81 73.48
CA ALA A 241 15.78 50.37 73.79
C ALA A 241 14.37 49.82 73.58
N LYS A 242 13.31 50.61 73.85
CA LYS A 242 11.91 50.20 73.61
C LYS A 242 11.60 50.04 72.12
N LEU A 243 12.02 50.99 71.27
CA LEU A 243 11.81 50.92 69.82
C LEU A 243 12.55 49.74 69.16
N SER A 244 13.79 49.47 69.59
CA SER A 244 14.57 48.33 69.09
C SER A 244 13.94 46.99 69.49
N THR A 245 13.28 46.90 70.65
CA THR A 245 12.63 45.67 71.11
C THR A 245 11.43 45.31 70.21
N GLU A 246 10.62 46.29 69.80
CA GLU A 246 9.51 46.09 68.87
C GLU A 246 9.96 45.67 67.46
N GLN A 247 11.06 46.24 66.96
CA GLN A 247 11.64 45.86 65.67
C GLN A 247 12.23 44.46 65.69
N ILE A 248 12.91 44.07 66.77
CA ILE A 248 13.46 42.72 66.93
C ILE A 248 12.34 41.69 66.98
N THR A 249 11.23 41.94 67.69
CA THR A 249 10.10 41.00 67.71
C THR A 249 9.46 40.80 66.33
N ASN A 250 9.37 41.85 65.50
CA ASN A 250 8.84 41.73 64.14
C ASN A 250 9.80 40.97 63.20
N LEU A 251 11.11 41.24 63.30
CA LEU A 251 12.14 40.51 62.54
C LEU A 251 12.19 39.03 62.93
N LEU A 252 12.00 38.72 64.22
CA LEU A 252 12.00 37.34 64.72
C LEU A 252 10.77 36.57 64.24
N ALA A 253 9.60 37.22 64.21
CA ALA A 253 8.38 36.64 63.65
C ALA A 253 8.49 36.40 62.12
N GLU A 254 9.08 37.33 61.37
CA GLU A 254 9.29 37.19 59.92
C GLU A 254 10.29 36.07 59.61
N THR A 255 11.39 35.97 60.37
CA THR A 255 12.39 34.92 60.21
C THR A 255 11.86 33.54 60.59
N GLU A 256 11.06 33.41 61.66
CA GLU A 256 10.38 32.15 61.99
C GLU A 256 9.46 31.68 60.86
N LYS A 257 8.74 32.61 60.24
CA LYS A 257 7.87 32.31 59.09
C LYS A 257 8.69 31.84 57.88
N GLN A 258 9.74 32.56 57.52
CA GLN A 258 10.62 32.18 56.40
C GLN A 258 11.31 30.83 56.64
N LEU A 259 11.71 30.54 57.87
CA LEU A 259 12.36 29.28 58.24
C LEU A 259 11.38 28.10 58.17
N LYS A 260 10.09 28.33 58.47
CA LYS A 260 9.03 27.36 58.28
C LYS A 260 8.75 27.08 56.80
N ASP A 261 8.70 28.12 55.98
CA ASP A 261 8.48 28.01 54.53
C ASP A 261 9.66 27.28 53.84
N LEU A 262 10.89 27.58 54.26
CA LEU A 262 12.09 26.90 53.77
C LEU A 262 12.07 25.41 54.13
N ARG A 263 11.62 25.05 55.33
CA ARG A 263 11.49 23.65 55.77
C ARG A 263 10.45 22.91 54.94
N HIS A 264 9.31 23.53 54.64
CA HIS A 264 8.31 22.96 53.73
C HIS A 264 8.84 22.79 52.30
N PHE A 265 9.63 23.75 51.81
CA PHE A 265 10.27 23.66 50.50
C PHE A 265 11.30 22.52 50.43
N TYR A 266 12.16 22.41 51.45
CA TYR A 266 13.17 21.35 51.55
C TYR A 266 12.53 19.96 51.50
N VAL A 267 11.46 19.73 52.28
CA VAL A 267 10.70 18.47 52.26
C VAL A 267 10.07 18.19 50.89
N ARG A 268 9.66 19.22 50.14
CA ARG A 268 9.05 19.06 48.81
C ARG A 268 10.08 18.71 47.72
N VAL A 269 11.27 19.30 47.80
CA VAL A 269 12.33 19.12 46.78
C VAL A 269 13.13 17.85 47.04
N VAL A 270 13.56 17.64 48.29
CA VAL A 270 14.50 16.57 48.68
C VAL A 270 13.78 15.33 49.22
N GLY A 271 12.57 15.49 49.80
CA GLY A 271 11.80 14.39 50.39
C GLY A 271 11.95 14.29 51.91
N LYS A 272 11.44 13.19 52.48
CA LYS A 272 11.57 12.90 53.92
C LYS A 272 12.60 11.79 54.13
N GLU A 273 13.37 11.90 55.19
CA GLU A 273 14.30 10.85 55.63
C GLU A 273 13.51 9.65 56.15
N ASP A 274 13.80 8.45 55.65
CA ASP A 274 13.25 7.20 56.20
C ASP A 274 14.11 6.66 57.36
N ASP A 275 13.65 5.58 58.00
CA ASP A 275 14.31 4.92 59.14
C ASP A 275 15.74 4.38 58.82
N SER A 276 16.15 4.39 57.56
CA SER A 276 17.47 3.98 57.08
C SER A 276 18.39 5.15 56.70
N GLY A 277 17.97 6.40 56.94
CA GLY A 277 18.76 7.61 56.65
C GLY A 277 18.79 7.97 55.17
N LYS A 278 17.88 7.41 54.36
CA LYS A 278 17.75 7.71 52.93
C LYS A 278 16.56 8.63 52.71
N PHE A 279 16.75 9.71 51.97
CA PHE A 279 15.64 10.57 51.57
C PHE A 279 14.79 9.84 50.53
N VAL A 280 13.48 9.70 50.82
CA VAL A 280 12.52 9.02 49.95
C VAL A 280 11.41 10.00 49.58
N GLY A 281 11.20 10.16 48.27
CA GLY A 281 10.20 11.04 47.68
C GLY A 281 10.74 12.43 47.35
N GLY A 282 9.84 13.35 46.99
CA GLY A 282 10.22 14.68 46.48
C GLY A 282 10.54 14.68 44.98
N LEU A 283 10.75 15.88 44.45
CA LEU A 283 10.96 16.09 43.01
C LEU A 283 12.25 15.45 42.48
N GLN A 284 13.29 15.33 43.30
CA GLN A 284 14.58 14.77 42.88
C GLN A 284 14.47 13.29 42.52
N ASP A 285 13.80 12.48 43.35
CA ASP A 285 13.55 11.07 43.09
C ASP A 285 12.64 10.87 41.87
N GLU A 286 11.61 11.71 41.72
CA GLU A 286 10.71 11.65 40.56
C GLU A 286 11.45 11.96 39.25
N LEU A 287 12.33 12.96 39.24
CA LEU A 287 13.14 13.31 38.07
C LEU A 287 14.11 12.19 37.71
N ASN A 288 14.77 11.58 38.69
CA ASN A 288 15.67 10.45 38.44
C ASN A 288 14.92 9.24 37.88
N ALA A 289 13.73 8.93 38.42
CA ALA A 289 12.88 7.85 37.91
C ALA A 289 12.39 8.12 36.48
N ARG A 290 11.99 9.37 36.17
CA ARG A 290 11.60 9.77 34.82
C ARG A 290 12.78 9.73 33.84
N GLN A 291 13.98 10.12 34.26
CA GLN A 291 15.19 10.04 33.45
C GLN A 291 15.48 8.59 33.06
N ALA A 292 15.46 7.67 34.03
CA ALA A 292 15.64 6.25 33.76
C ALA A 292 14.57 5.69 32.81
N ALA A 293 13.29 6.06 33.01
CA ALA A 293 12.21 5.66 32.13
C ALA A 293 12.36 6.20 30.69
N LEU A 294 12.88 7.42 30.52
CA LEU A 294 13.16 8.00 29.21
C LEU A 294 14.34 7.32 28.51
N ASP A 295 15.38 6.97 29.25
CA ASP A 295 16.54 6.25 28.71
C ASP A 295 16.15 4.84 28.25
N ASP A 296 15.36 4.11 29.06
CA ASP A 296 14.78 2.81 28.67
C ASP A 296 13.87 2.94 27.43
N PHE A 297 13.00 3.95 27.42
CA PHE A 297 12.13 4.21 26.27
C PHE A 297 12.94 4.51 25.00
N LYS A 298 13.99 5.32 25.10
CA LYS A 298 14.88 5.63 23.98
C LYS A 298 15.56 4.36 23.45
N GLN A 299 16.07 3.51 24.34
CA GLN A 299 16.70 2.26 23.95
C GLN A 299 15.71 1.32 23.24
N ASP A 300 14.47 1.20 23.74
CA ASP A 300 13.42 0.40 23.08
C ASP A 300 13.07 0.96 21.71
N GLN A 301 13.00 2.29 21.56
CA GLN A 301 12.75 2.93 20.26
C GLN A 301 13.90 2.72 19.27
N GLU A 302 15.16 2.84 19.67
CA GLU A 302 16.31 2.58 18.81
C GLU A 302 16.32 1.13 18.30
N LEU A 303 15.98 0.18 19.18
CA LEU A 303 15.91 -1.24 18.86
C LEU A 303 14.76 -1.53 17.89
N ARG A 304 13.59 -0.92 18.10
CA ARG A 304 12.46 -0.99 17.15
C ARG A 304 12.79 -0.38 15.80
N TYR A 305 13.45 0.78 15.78
CA TYR A 305 13.82 1.49 14.56
C TYR A 305 14.79 0.67 13.71
N THR A 306 15.86 0.14 14.33
CA THR A 306 16.83 -0.72 13.63
C THR A 306 16.20 -2.02 13.15
N ALA A 307 15.34 -2.65 13.96
CA ALA A 307 14.61 -3.84 13.54
C ALA A 307 13.69 -3.57 12.34
N LEU A 308 12.96 -2.45 12.35
CA LEU A 308 12.06 -2.05 11.26
C LEU A 308 12.84 -1.72 9.99
N ASN A 309 13.93 -0.95 10.08
CA ASN A 309 14.76 -0.61 8.92
C ASN A 309 15.35 -1.87 8.28
N LYS A 310 15.83 -2.83 9.09
CA LYS A 310 16.31 -4.13 8.60
C LYS A 310 15.21 -4.94 7.91
N GLN A 311 13.98 -4.89 8.40
CA GLN A 311 12.84 -5.52 7.72
C GLN A 311 12.56 -4.84 6.37
N ILE A 312 12.54 -3.51 6.31
CA ILE A 312 12.33 -2.75 5.07
C ILE A 312 13.39 -3.10 4.03
N GLU A 313 14.67 -3.06 4.41
CA GLU A 313 15.79 -3.43 3.54
C GLU A 313 15.70 -4.88 3.04
N SER A 314 15.20 -5.80 3.87
CA SER A 314 14.99 -7.19 3.47
C SER A 314 13.82 -7.39 2.49
N LEU A 315 12.79 -6.53 2.57
CA LEU A 315 11.57 -6.61 1.77
C LEU A 315 11.70 -5.89 0.42
N LEU A 316 12.53 -4.85 0.33
CA LEU A 316 12.70 -4.01 -0.87
C LEU A 316 13.12 -4.81 -2.14
N PRO A 317 14.04 -5.79 -2.06
CA PRO A 317 14.40 -6.65 -3.20
C PRO A 317 13.25 -7.58 -3.62
N GLY A 318 12.46 -8.07 -2.66
CA GLY A 318 11.29 -8.91 -2.92
C GLY A 318 10.15 -8.13 -3.58
N ALA A 319 9.89 -6.92 -3.10
CA ALA A 319 8.87 -6.02 -3.64
C ALA A 319 9.20 -5.57 -5.07
N THR A 320 10.44 -5.20 -5.35
CA THR A 320 10.92 -4.82 -6.70
C THR A 320 10.87 -6.00 -7.68
N SER A 321 11.33 -7.17 -7.26
CA SER A 321 11.23 -8.43 -8.03
C SER A 321 9.77 -8.77 -8.37
N ALA A 322 8.85 -8.67 -7.40
CA ALA A 322 7.42 -8.90 -7.61
C ALA A 322 6.77 -7.85 -8.54
N GLY A 323 7.19 -6.58 -8.43
CA GLY A 323 6.77 -5.50 -9.31
C GLY A 323 7.18 -5.74 -10.77
N LEU A 324 8.46 -6.07 -10.99
CA LEU A 324 8.99 -6.42 -12.31
C LEU A 324 8.29 -7.66 -12.91
N ALA A 325 8.09 -8.71 -12.09
CA ALA A 325 7.35 -9.90 -12.52
C ALA A 325 5.93 -9.57 -12.98
N THR A 326 5.26 -8.65 -12.28
CA THR A 326 3.91 -8.21 -12.64
C THR A 326 3.90 -7.42 -13.96
N ALA A 327 4.88 -6.53 -14.14
CA ALA A 327 5.04 -5.77 -15.39
C ALA A 327 5.32 -6.70 -16.59
N TYR A 328 6.23 -7.67 -16.44
CA TYR A 328 6.52 -8.65 -17.50
C TYR A 328 5.34 -9.57 -17.78
N ARG A 329 4.57 -9.97 -16.76
CA ARG A 329 3.33 -10.73 -16.93
C ARG A 329 2.29 -9.94 -17.72
N ALA A 330 2.12 -8.65 -17.43
CA ALA A 330 1.20 -7.79 -18.17
C ALA A 330 1.60 -7.69 -19.64
N MET A 331 2.89 -7.50 -19.92
CA MET A 331 3.43 -7.45 -21.28
C MET A 331 3.31 -8.80 -22.01
N ARG A 332 3.56 -9.92 -21.34
CA ARG A 332 3.33 -11.26 -21.91
C ARG A 332 1.86 -11.48 -22.29
N LYS A 333 0.94 -10.99 -21.46
CA LYS A 333 -0.50 -11.14 -21.68
C LYS A 333 -1.00 -10.27 -22.83
N SER A 334 -0.42 -9.08 -23.04
CA SER A 334 -0.82 -8.17 -24.13
C SER A 334 -0.56 -8.78 -25.52
N PHE A 335 0.43 -9.67 -25.67
CA PHE A 335 0.67 -10.38 -26.93
C PHE A 335 -0.29 -11.55 -27.21
N ARG A 336 -1.09 -12.00 -26.23
CA ARG A 336 -1.98 -13.16 -26.42
C ARG A 336 -3.06 -12.89 -27.47
N ASP A 337 -3.64 -11.69 -27.44
CA ASP A 337 -4.75 -11.33 -28.33
C ASP A 337 -4.25 -11.09 -29.78
N PRO A 338 -3.16 -10.33 -30.02
CA PRO A 338 -2.52 -10.27 -31.34
C PRO A 338 -2.18 -11.64 -31.93
N ILE A 339 -1.62 -12.55 -31.14
CA ILE A 339 -1.32 -13.92 -31.60
C ILE A 339 -2.60 -14.62 -32.06
N LYS A 340 -3.70 -14.49 -31.32
CA LYS A 340 -4.99 -15.10 -31.66
C LYS A 340 -5.60 -14.48 -32.92
N GLU A 341 -5.54 -13.16 -33.04
CA GLU A 341 -6.05 -12.41 -34.19
C GLU A 341 -5.29 -12.75 -35.47
N TYR A 342 -3.95 -12.69 -35.45
CA TYR A 342 -3.12 -13.06 -36.60
C TYR A 342 -3.20 -14.55 -36.92
N SER A 343 -3.40 -15.43 -35.92
CA SER A 343 -3.66 -16.84 -36.18
C SER A 343 -4.99 -17.05 -36.91
N LYS A 344 -6.07 -16.38 -36.46
CA LYS A 344 -7.36 -16.43 -37.16
C LYS A 344 -7.23 -15.88 -38.57
N LEU A 345 -6.57 -14.74 -38.73
CA LEU A 345 -6.35 -14.10 -40.03
C LEU A 345 -5.60 -15.04 -40.97
N PHE A 346 -4.53 -15.71 -40.49
CA PHE A 346 -3.79 -16.70 -41.24
C PHE A 346 -4.68 -17.87 -41.70
N TYR A 347 -5.45 -18.49 -40.80
CA TYR A 347 -6.33 -19.60 -41.16
C TYR A 347 -7.44 -19.20 -42.12
N ILE A 348 -8.01 -17.99 -41.97
CA ILE A 348 -8.98 -17.43 -42.92
C ILE A 348 -8.33 -17.24 -44.27
N SER A 349 -7.13 -16.65 -44.35
CA SER A 349 -6.41 -16.50 -45.63
C SER A 349 -6.15 -17.84 -46.31
N VAL A 350 -5.72 -18.85 -45.56
CA VAL A 350 -5.48 -20.21 -46.09
C VAL A 350 -6.79 -20.85 -46.56
N ALA A 351 -7.88 -20.72 -45.79
CA ALA A 351 -9.19 -21.24 -46.18
C ALA A 351 -9.74 -20.56 -47.44
N THR A 352 -9.58 -19.23 -47.54
CA THR A 352 -9.97 -18.46 -48.73
C THR A 352 -9.12 -18.86 -49.93
N LEU A 353 -7.80 -19.00 -49.77
CA LEU A 353 -6.90 -19.47 -50.84
C LEU A 353 -7.29 -20.87 -51.31
N SER A 354 -7.60 -21.78 -50.39
CA SER A 354 -8.08 -23.13 -50.71
C SER A 354 -9.44 -23.12 -51.41
N SER A 355 -10.33 -22.21 -51.01
CA SER A 355 -11.65 -22.07 -51.64
C SER A 355 -11.55 -21.49 -53.05
N VAL A 356 -10.70 -20.47 -53.26
CA VAL A 356 -10.41 -19.90 -54.58
C VAL A 356 -9.75 -20.94 -55.49
N ALA A 357 -8.82 -21.74 -54.96
CA ALA A 357 -8.21 -22.84 -55.69
C ALA A 357 -9.23 -23.92 -56.09
N PHE A 358 -10.16 -24.27 -55.19
CA PHE A 358 -11.23 -25.24 -55.47
C PHE A 358 -12.23 -24.71 -56.51
N ILE A 359 -12.70 -23.47 -56.36
CA ILE A 359 -13.57 -22.81 -57.34
C ILE A 359 -12.87 -22.71 -58.70
N SER A 360 -11.54 -22.55 -58.71
CA SER A 360 -10.75 -22.50 -59.94
C SER A 360 -10.77 -23.78 -60.76
N THR A 361 -11.16 -24.93 -60.19
CA THR A 361 -11.28 -26.21 -60.93
C THR A 361 -12.61 -26.32 -61.70
N ILE A 362 -13.56 -25.40 -61.45
CA ILE A 362 -14.88 -25.37 -62.09
C ILE A 362 -14.82 -24.43 -63.30
N ASP A 363 -15.15 -24.94 -64.50
CA ASP A 363 -15.04 -24.20 -65.76
C ASP A 363 -16.32 -23.39 -66.07
N SER A 364 -17.50 -23.99 -65.83
CA SER A 364 -18.79 -23.30 -65.90
C SER A 364 -19.79 -23.86 -64.89
N LEU A 365 -20.62 -22.98 -64.35
CA LEU A 365 -21.76 -23.29 -63.50
C LEU A 365 -23.02 -22.91 -64.27
N PHE A 366 -23.87 -23.90 -64.57
CA PHE A 366 -25.17 -23.73 -65.24
C PHE A 366 -25.11 -23.14 -66.66
N THR A 367 -24.58 -23.92 -67.62
CA THR A 367 -24.80 -23.66 -69.05
C THR A 367 -25.27 -24.95 -69.73
N ASP A 368 -26.39 -24.86 -70.43
CA ASP A 368 -26.98 -25.84 -71.36
C ASP A 368 -26.73 -27.34 -71.05
N GLY A 369 -27.42 -27.85 -70.02
CA GLY A 369 -27.69 -29.28 -69.87
C GLY A 369 -26.66 -30.12 -69.09
N HIS A 370 -25.55 -29.53 -68.63
CA HIS A 370 -24.58 -30.22 -67.77
C HIS A 370 -24.50 -29.58 -66.38
N PHE A 371 -24.59 -30.40 -65.32
CA PHE A 371 -24.66 -29.92 -63.94
C PHE A 371 -23.32 -29.39 -63.40
N ILE A 372 -22.17 -29.93 -63.85
CA ILE A 372 -20.81 -29.44 -63.53
C ILE A 372 -19.85 -29.84 -64.68
N GLN A 373 -19.12 -28.87 -65.27
CA GLN A 373 -17.99 -29.14 -66.17
C GLN A 373 -16.69 -28.72 -65.48
N PHE A 374 -15.76 -29.67 -65.32
CA PHE A 374 -14.43 -29.41 -64.78
C PHE A 374 -13.50 -28.96 -65.89
N VAL A 375 -12.55 -28.08 -65.54
CA VAL A 375 -11.51 -27.62 -66.47
C VAL A 375 -10.72 -28.82 -66.99
N ASP A 376 -10.53 -28.90 -68.30
CA ASP A 376 -9.74 -29.96 -68.91
C ASP A 376 -8.24 -29.77 -68.59
N ILE A 377 -7.74 -30.59 -67.67
CA ILE A 377 -6.38 -30.51 -67.11
C ILE A 377 -5.36 -31.31 -67.92
N SER A 378 -5.78 -31.85 -69.07
CA SER A 378 -4.96 -32.70 -69.93
C SER A 378 -3.70 -31.99 -70.48
N ASN A 379 -3.64 -30.66 -70.44
CA ASN A 379 -2.52 -29.87 -70.94
C ASN A 379 -2.01 -28.84 -69.90
N ILE A 380 -0.72 -28.90 -69.55
CA ILE A 380 -0.09 -28.01 -68.55
C ILE A 380 -0.29 -26.52 -68.89
N GLY A 381 -0.31 -26.18 -70.19
CA GLY A 381 -0.49 -24.80 -70.63
C GLY A 381 -1.84 -24.20 -70.23
N ASN A 382 -2.91 -24.99 -70.25
CA ASN A 382 -4.25 -24.56 -69.87
C ASN A 382 -4.37 -24.34 -68.37
N LEU A 383 -3.69 -25.17 -67.56
CA LEU A 383 -3.62 -25.01 -66.11
C LEU A 383 -2.84 -23.75 -65.72
N LEU A 384 -1.70 -23.49 -66.36
CA LEU A 384 -0.87 -22.31 -66.08
C LEU A 384 -1.57 -21.00 -66.50
N SER A 385 -2.21 -20.99 -67.68
CA SER A 385 -2.97 -19.83 -68.16
C SER A 385 -4.17 -19.54 -67.26
N ASN A 386 -4.81 -20.60 -66.72
CA ASN A 386 -5.92 -20.48 -65.78
C ASN A 386 -5.50 -19.90 -64.41
N LEU A 387 -4.34 -20.34 -63.90
CA LEU A 387 -3.72 -19.75 -62.71
C LEU A 387 -3.26 -18.30 -62.93
N ALA A 388 -2.73 -17.98 -64.11
CA ALA A 388 -2.18 -16.67 -64.42
C ALA A 388 -3.24 -15.56 -64.43
N TYR A 389 -4.44 -15.81 -64.97
CA TYR A 389 -5.51 -14.79 -64.96
C TYR A 389 -6.08 -14.52 -63.56
N LYS A 390 -5.89 -15.46 -62.62
CA LYS A 390 -6.37 -15.37 -61.23
C LYS A 390 -5.31 -14.85 -60.25
N LEU A 391 -4.06 -14.69 -60.70
CA LEU A 391 -2.96 -14.12 -59.90
C LEU A 391 -3.33 -12.80 -59.20
N PRO A 392 -4.01 -11.82 -59.85
CA PRO A 392 -4.36 -10.57 -59.19
C PRO A 392 -5.23 -10.74 -57.93
N ILE A 393 -5.96 -11.84 -57.82
CA ILE A 393 -6.78 -12.18 -56.64
C ILE A 393 -6.00 -13.05 -55.65
N MET A 394 -5.20 -14.00 -56.15
CA MET A 394 -4.41 -14.92 -55.32
C MET A 394 -3.23 -14.23 -54.61
N LEU A 395 -2.53 -13.30 -55.28
CA LEU A 395 -1.36 -12.59 -54.75
C LEU A 395 -1.67 -11.80 -53.46
N PRO A 396 -2.73 -10.96 -53.40
CA PRO A 396 -3.09 -10.25 -52.17
C PRO A 396 -3.43 -11.20 -51.01
N ILE A 397 -4.09 -12.32 -51.28
CA ILE A 397 -4.47 -13.31 -50.25
C ILE A 397 -3.23 -14.03 -49.72
N LEU A 398 -2.32 -14.41 -50.62
CA LEU A 398 -1.05 -15.06 -50.27
C LEU A 398 -0.14 -14.12 -49.48
N TRP A 399 -0.05 -12.86 -49.89
CA TRP A 399 0.65 -11.82 -49.14
C TRP A 399 0.05 -11.63 -47.74
N LEU A 400 -1.28 -11.59 -47.63
CA LEU A 400 -1.98 -11.46 -46.36
C LEU A 400 -1.71 -12.66 -45.43
N ALA A 401 -1.67 -13.89 -45.97
CA ALA A 401 -1.29 -15.09 -45.22
C ALA A 401 0.16 -14.99 -44.71
N LEU A 402 1.11 -14.55 -45.54
CA LEU A 402 2.51 -14.40 -45.12
C LEU A 402 2.68 -13.30 -44.09
N PHE A 403 2.02 -12.16 -44.28
CA PHE A 403 2.01 -11.06 -43.33
C PHE A 403 1.46 -11.50 -41.97
N ALA A 404 0.31 -12.18 -41.96
CA ALA A 404 -0.29 -12.71 -40.74
C ALA A 404 0.62 -13.74 -40.06
N SER A 405 1.28 -14.62 -40.83
CA SER A 405 2.23 -15.60 -40.32
C SER A 405 3.44 -14.93 -39.65
N LYS A 406 4.08 -13.98 -40.32
CA LYS A 406 5.25 -13.27 -39.79
C LYS A 406 4.88 -12.51 -38.51
N ARG A 407 3.78 -11.76 -38.54
CA ARG A 407 3.35 -10.95 -37.39
C ARG A 407 2.93 -11.80 -36.18
N ARG A 408 2.37 -12.98 -36.43
CA ARG A 408 2.10 -13.99 -35.41
C ARG A 408 3.41 -14.49 -34.77
N ASN A 409 4.41 -14.86 -35.57
CA ASN A 409 5.70 -15.37 -35.07
C ASN A 409 6.43 -14.32 -34.22
N GLU A 410 6.49 -13.06 -34.69
CA GLU A 410 7.04 -11.93 -33.95
C GLU A 410 6.38 -11.80 -32.57
N SER A 411 5.05 -11.83 -32.53
CA SER A 411 4.28 -11.71 -31.29
C SER A 411 4.49 -12.91 -30.35
N GLN A 412 4.60 -14.13 -30.89
CA GLN A 412 4.90 -15.33 -30.11
C GLN A 412 6.30 -15.29 -29.50
N ARG A 413 7.28 -14.80 -30.23
CA ARG A 413 8.66 -14.64 -29.74
C ARG A 413 8.73 -13.63 -28.60
N LEU A 414 8.14 -12.45 -28.79
CA LEU A 414 8.06 -11.43 -27.74
C LEU A 414 7.36 -11.98 -26.50
N GLN A 415 6.28 -12.74 -26.68
CA GLN A 415 5.60 -13.41 -25.57
C GLN A 415 6.52 -14.38 -24.80
N GLN A 416 7.34 -15.17 -25.49
CA GLN A 416 8.29 -16.09 -24.86
C GLN A 416 9.40 -15.35 -24.11
N GLU A 417 9.90 -14.25 -24.66
CA GLU A 417 10.92 -13.42 -24.00
C GLU A 417 10.39 -12.78 -22.72
N TYR A 418 9.19 -12.19 -22.76
CA TYR A 418 8.57 -11.66 -21.55
C TYR A 418 8.20 -12.77 -20.56
N ALA A 419 7.88 -13.98 -21.02
CA ALA A 419 7.68 -15.12 -20.13
C ALA A 419 8.99 -15.53 -19.42
N HIS A 420 10.12 -15.50 -20.12
CA HIS A 420 11.44 -15.75 -19.54
C HIS A 420 11.81 -14.65 -18.53
N LYS A 421 11.59 -13.37 -18.89
CA LYS A 421 11.82 -12.22 -17.97
C LYS A 421 10.92 -12.29 -16.73
N GLU A 422 9.65 -12.68 -16.88
CA GLU A 422 8.72 -12.93 -15.78
C GLU A 422 9.23 -14.04 -14.85
N ALA A 423 9.69 -15.17 -15.42
CA ALA A 423 10.20 -16.29 -14.65
C ALA A 423 11.46 -15.89 -13.86
N LEU A 424 12.42 -15.21 -14.51
CA LEU A 424 13.64 -14.72 -13.88
C LEU A 424 13.34 -13.73 -12.75
N ALA A 425 12.43 -12.78 -12.98
CA ALA A 425 12.01 -11.82 -11.97
C ALA A 425 11.38 -12.52 -10.76
N LYS A 426 10.51 -13.52 -10.96
CA LYS A 426 9.90 -14.30 -9.86
C LYS A 426 10.91 -15.15 -9.08
N SER A 427 11.87 -15.76 -9.76
CA SER A 427 12.86 -16.64 -9.13
C SER A 427 14.00 -15.89 -8.45
N TYR A 428 14.23 -14.61 -8.77
CA TYR A 428 15.33 -13.80 -8.26
C TYR A 428 15.44 -13.82 -6.73
N GLN A 429 14.33 -13.57 -6.02
CA GLN A 429 14.33 -13.55 -4.55
C GLN A 429 14.61 -14.94 -3.96
N SER A 430 14.16 -16.00 -4.63
CA SER A 430 14.44 -17.38 -4.20
C SER A 430 15.94 -17.71 -4.36
N PHE A 431 16.54 -17.35 -5.50
CA PHE A 431 17.97 -17.56 -5.74
C PHE A 431 18.84 -16.74 -4.79
N LYS A 432 18.48 -15.46 -4.57
CA LYS A 432 19.15 -14.62 -3.56
C LYS A 432 19.13 -15.28 -2.18
N LYS A 433 17.97 -15.75 -1.73
CA LYS A 433 17.82 -16.43 -0.43
C LYS A 433 18.64 -17.72 -0.34
N GLN A 434 18.74 -18.49 -1.43
CA GLN A 434 19.57 -19.69 -1.48
C GLN A 434 21.06 -19.36 -1.41
N ILE A 435 21.51 -18.29 -2.09
CA ILE A 435 22.90 -17.84 -2.05
C ILE A 435 23.27 -17.30 -0.67
N ASP A 436 22.39 -16.50 -0.06
CA ASP A 436 22.60 -15.96 1.29
C ASP A 436 22.74 -17.07 2.35
N ASN A 437 22.05 -18.20 2.15
CA ASN A 437 22.07 -19.37 3.04
C ASN A 437 23.24 -20.35 2.82
N LEU A 438 24.08 -20.16 1.79
CA LEU A 438 25.30 -20.98 1.64
C LEU A 438 26.27 -20.71 2.81
N GLN A 439 27.17 -21.64 3.12
CA GLN A 439 28.23 -21.40 4.13
C GLN A 439 29.59 -21.06 3.49
N ASP A 440 29.71 -21.21 2.17
CA ASP A 440 30.96 -21.01 1.42
C ASP A 440 31.33 -19.54 1.16
N GLY A 441 32.63 -19.29 0.97
CA GLY A 441 33.21 -17.98 0.62
C GLY A 441 32.89 -17.48 -0.81
N ASN A 442 32.16 -18.25 -1.62
CA ASN A 442 31.81 -17.90 -3.00
C ASN A 442 30.47 -17.14 -3.14
N LYS A 443 29.87 -16.68 -2.03
CA LYS A 443 28.59 -15.94 -2.03
C LYS A 443 28.60 -14.71 -2.93
N GLU A 444 29.64 -13.89 -2.81
CA GLU A 444 29.75 -12.64 -3.60
C GLU A 444 29.80 -12.93 -5.09
N GLN A 445 30.57 -13.93 -5.54
CA GLN A 445 30.63 -14.32 -6.95
C GLN A 445 29.28 -14.83 -7.48
N LEU A 446 28.52 -15.58 -6.69
CA LEU A 446 27.21 -16.09 -7.10
C LEU A 446 26.16 -14.97 -7.15
N LEU A 447 26.20 -14.04 -6.19
CA LEU A 447 25.38 -12.83 -6.20
C LEU A 447 25.71 -11.94 -7.40
N GLU A 448 26.99 -11.74 -7.71
CA GLU A 448 27.45 -10.98 -8.87
C GLU A 448 26.96 -11.61 -10.17
N LYS A 449 27.07 -12.93 -10.33
CA LYS A 449 26.53 -13.66 -11.50
C LYS A 449 25.01 -13.54 -11.60
N LEU A 450 24.29 -13.61 -10.48
CA LEU A 450 22.83 -13.44 -10.46
C LEU A 450 22.43 -12.01 -10.85
N LEU A 451 23.16 -11.01 -10.34
CA LEU A 451 22.93 -9.61 -10.64
C LEU A 451 23.24 -9.31 -12.10
N ALA A 452 24.36 -9.81 -12.61
CA ALA A 452 24.74 -9.71 -14.02
C ALA A 452 23.67 -10.34 -14.93
N ALA A 453 23.22 -11.56 -14.63
CA ALA A 453 22.15 -12.21 -15.40
C ALA A 453 20.82 -11.44 -15.35
N ALA A 454 20.49 -10.81 -14.22
CA ALA A 454 19.30 -9.96 -14.09
C ALA A 454 19.43 -8.66 -14.88
N ILE A 455 20.60 -8.00 -14.81
CA ILE A 455 20.91 -6.79 -15.56
C ILE A 455 20.87 -7.09 -17.06
N ASP A 456 21.51 -8.17 -17.50
CA ASP A 456 21.52 -8.60 -18.91
C ASP A 456 20.11 -8.90 -19.41
N ALA A 457 19.27 -9.56 -18.61
CA ALA A 457 17.88 -9.84 -18.97
C ALA A 457 17.02 -8.55 -19.10
N VAL A 458 17.30 -7.54 -18.28
CA VAL A 458 16.63 -6.23 -18.35
C VAL A 458 17.15 -5.42 -19.54
N ALA A 459 18.47 -5.40 -19.74
CA ALA A 459 19.15 -4.65 -20.79
C ALA A 459 18.92 -5.24 -22.20
N ALA A 460 18.68 -6.55 -22.31
CA ALA A 460 18.33 -7.20 -23.57
C ALA A 460 17.01 -6.62 -24.13
N ASN A 461 17.13 -5.74 -25.12
CA ASN A 461 16.01 -5.08 -25.77
C ASN A 461 15.24 -6.09 -26.63
N ALA A 462 13.92 -6.16 -26.43
CA ALA A 462 13.03 -7.07 -27.15
C ALA A 462 13.01 -6.78 -28.67
N SER A 463 13.40 -5.57 -29.10
CA SER A 463 13.54 -5.25 -30.53
C SER A 463 14.74 -5.92 -31.19
N HIS A 464 15.81 -6.20 -30.43
CA HIS A 464 17.02 -6.83 -30.98
C HIS A 464 16.79 -8.32 -31.28
N SER A 465 15.82 -8.95 -30.63
CA SER A 465 15.43 -10.31 -30.99
C SER A 465 14.71 -10.33 -32.34
N LEU A 466 13.85 -9.34 -32.62
CA LEU A 466 13.14 -9.22 -33.89
C LEU A 466 14.09 -8.99 -35.08
N ASP A 467 15.24 -8.34 -34.86
CA ASP A 467 16.19 -7.94 -35.91
C ASP A 467 17.24 -9.02 -36.24
N GLY A 468 17.28 -10.11 -35.46
CA GLY A 468 18.19 -11.22 -35.73
C GLY A 468 17.81 -11.94 -37.02
N LYS A 469 18.76 -12.03 -37.96
CA LYS A 469 18.76 -12.93 -39.13
C LYS A 469 18.54 -14.39 -38.71
N HIS A 470 17.33 -14.73 -38.30
CA HIS A 470 16.87 -16.09 -38.32
C HIS A 470 16.33 -16.29 -39.72
N ASP A 471 16.94 -17.21 -40.46
CA ASP A 471 16.33 -17.87 -41.61
C ASP A 471 14.99 -18.43 -41.14
N GLU A 472 13.95 -17.59 -41.12
CA GLU A 472 12.58 -18.04 -41.11
C GLU A 472 12.43 -18.76 -42.45
N LYS A 473 12.79 -20.04 -42.47
CA LYS A 473 12.45 -20.94 -43.57
C LYS A 473 10.93 -21.08 -43.55
N THR A 474 10.27 -20.07 -44.07
CA THR A 474 8.85 -20.11 -44.37
C THR A 474 8.62 -21.34 -45.26
N PRO A 475 7.42 -21.96 -45.23
CA PRO A 475 7.08 -23.02 -46.18
C PRO A 475 7.34 -22.61 -47.65
N ILE A 476 7.33 -21.30 -47.92
CA ILE A 476 7.75 -20.70 -49.18
C ILE A 476 9.25 -20.83 -49.42
N HIS A 477 10.15 -20.60 -48.47
CA HIS A 477 11.59 -20.82 -48.70
C HIS A 477 11.93 -22.30 -48.90
N ILE A 478 11.27 -23.22 -48.19
CA ILE A 478 11.48 -24.67 -48.40
C ILE A 478 10.84 -25.17 -49.70
N GLY A 479 9.67 -24.62 -50.06
CA GLY A 479 8.89 -25.01 -51.24
C GLY A 479 9.40 -24.35 -52.52
N VAL A 480 9.66 -23.04 -52.50
CA VAL A 480 10.13 -22.26 -53.66
C VAL A 480 11.51 -22.71 -54.08
N ASP A 481 12.48 -22.88 -53.17
CA ASP A 481 13.82 -23.34 -53.52
C ASP A 481 13.79 -24.75 -54.14
N LYS A 482 12.99 -25.67 -53.59
CA LYS A 482 12.78 -27.00 -54.18
C LYS A 482 12.04 -26.95 -55.52
N THR A 483 11.05 -26.08 -55.67
CA THR A 483 10.33 -25.93 -56.94
C THR A 483 11.16 -25.22 -58.01
N PHE A 484 12.05 -24.29 -57.63
CA PHE A 484 13.00 -23.67 -58.55
C PHE A 484 14.05 -24.68 -59.00
N GLU A 485 14.64 -25.46 -58.10
CA GLU A 485 15.54 -26.57 -58.46
C GLU A 485 14.85 -27.60 -59.38
N GLN A 486 13.57 -27.89 -59.16
CA GLN A 486 12.80 -28.80 -60.01
C GLN A 486 12.42 -28.18 -61.37
N LEU A 487 12.05 -26.90 -61.42
CA LEU A 487 11.79 -26.17 -62.66
C LEU A 487 13.06 -26.00 -63.51
N GLU A 488 14.20 -25.80 -62.87
CA GLU A 488 15.51 -25.74 -63.54
C GLU A 488 15.92 -27.11 -64.10
N LYS A 489 15.63 -28.21 -63.39
CA LYS A 489 15.73 -29.59 -63.90
C LYS A 489 14.76 -29.90 -65.05
N ILE A 490 13.54 -29.36 -65.03
CA ILE A 490 12.57 -29.54 -66.13
C ILE A 490 12.98 -28.71 -67.35
N LYS A 491 13.49 -27.49 -67.16
CA LYS A 491 14.03 -26.63 -68.23
C LYS A 491 15.24 -27.26 -68.92
N SER A 492 16.13 -27.92 -68.17
CA SER A 492 17.28 -28.65 -68.75
C SER A 492 16.88 -29.93 -69.49
N LEU A 493 15.73 -30.55 -69.15
CA LEU A 493 15.15 -31.67 -69.89
C LEU A 493 14.43 -31.25 -71.19
N ILE A 494 13.85 -30.04 -71.23
CA ILE A 494 13.14 -29.51 -72.41
C ILE A 494 14.12 -28.92 -73.46
N GLN A 495 15.33 -28.52 -73.06
CA GLN A 495 16.38 -28.08 -73.99
C GLN A 495 17.12 -29.23 -74.71
N PHE A 496 16.76 -30.49 -74.43
CA PHE A 496 17.22 -31.67 -75.15
C PHE A 496 16.06 -32.32 -75.91
N LYS A 497 15.55 -31.64 -76.93
CA LYS A 497 14.86 -32.29 -78.05
C LYS A 497 15.03 -31.52 -79.34
#